data_AF-A0A3A3GCH6-F1
#
_entry.id   AF-A0A3A3GCH6-F1
#
_cell.length_a   1.000
_cell.length_b   1.000
_cell.length_c   1.000
_cell.angle_alpha   90.00
_cell.angle_beta   90.00
_cell.angle_gamma   90.00
#
_symmetry.space_group_name_H-M   'P 1'
#
loop_
_entity.id
_entity.type
_entity.pdbx_description
1 polymer ?
#
loop_
_entity_poly.entity_id
_entity_poly.type
_entity_poly.pdbx_seq_one_letter_code
_entity_poly.pdbx_strand_id
1 'polypeptide(L)'
;MLYTEHSWKNAANNTDGFIDIVLEDEHGTSLMIVECKRVLESSWIFLNADISVKNRRHAKAWVTCYISGNTGYFGWTDLALEPSCPESQYCVTFGQDAKSKPMLERVGAELVFAIEGLADEENPFHARRQDSIRIYFSVIVTTAHLKLCTFDPKEISLDDGKVSASSFQDVPYVRFRKQLSTQSLKPNFTEGLGHLVRTKEHTVFVVNAEYFSDFLKSFEIDDRVFRRLASR
;
A
#
# COMPACT_ATOMS: atom_id res chain seq x y z
N MET A 1 10.63 4.70 15.55
CA MET A 1 9.22 5.14 15.69
C MET A 1 9.25 6.64 15.80
N LEU A 2 8.52 7.34 14.94
CA LEU A 2 8.54 8.80 14.81
C LEU A 2 7.31 9.43 15.48
N TYR A 3 6.11 8.94 15.15
CA TYR A 3 4.84 9.40 15.72
C TYR A 3 3.94 8.24 16.14
N THR A 4 3.02 8.51 17.06
CA THR A 4 1.91 7.64 17.45
C THR A 4 0.64 8.48 17.52
N GLU A 5 -0.49 7.97 17.01
CA GLU A 5 -1.76 8.72 16.95
C GLU A 5 -1.58 10.09 16.27
N HIS A 6 -0.89 10.12 15.12
CA HIS A 6 -0.60 11.36 14.40
C HIS A 6 -1.85 11.84 13.66
N SER A 7 -2.39 12.99 14.04
CA SER A 7 -3.49 13.60 13.31
C SER A 7 -3.02 14.08 11.93
N TRP A 8 -3.78 13.79 10.88
CA TRP A 8 -3.49 14.27 9.53
C TRP A 8 -4.73 14.93 8.93
N LYS A 9 -4.51 15.84 7.98
CA LYS A 9 -5.57 16.43 7.17
C LYS A 9 -5.13 16.48 5.72
N ASN A 10 -5.99 16.00 4.83
CA ASN A 10 -5.77 16.06 3.40
C ASN A 10 -6.67 17.15 2.80
N ALA A 11 -6.03 18.21 2.29
CA ALA A 11 -6.74 19.36 1.74
C ALA A 11 -7.42 19.06 0.39
N ALA A 12 -6.92 18.08 -0.36
CA ALA A 12 -7.41 17.76 -1.70
C ALA A 12 -8.81 17.12 -1.68
N ASN A 13 -9.13 16.37 -0.63
CA ASN A 13 -10.42 15.68 -0.46
C ASN A 13 -11.18 16.12 0.81
N ASN A 14 -10.61 17.02 1.61
CA ASN A 14 -11.15 17.49 2.89
C ASN A 14 -11.46 16.35 3.87
N THR A 15 -10.61 15.32 3.89
CA THR A 15 -10.65 14.26 4.90
C THR A 15 -9.57 14.48 5.94
N ASP A 16 -9.82 14.02 7.15
CA ASP A 16 -8.88 14.01 8.26
C ASP A 16 -9.03 12.71 9.06
N GLY A 17 -8.05 12.44 9.91
CA GLY A 17 -8.02 11.24 10.73
C GLY A 17 -6.75 11.17 11.56
N PHE A 18 -6.46 9.98 12.07
CA PHE A 18 -5.25 9.68 12.83
C PHE A 18 -4.53 8.50 12.19
N ILE A 19 -3.20 8.54 12.20
CA ILE A 19 -2.35 7.40 11.88
C ILE A 19 -1.93 6.76 13.21
N ASP A 20 -2.19 5.47 13.38
CA ASP A 20 -1.83 4.76 14.62
C ASP A 20 -0.32 4.89 14.91
N ILE A 21 0.53 4.57 13.92
CA ILE A 21 2.00 4.62 14.08
C ILE A 21 2.67 5.11 12.79
N VAL A 22 3.63 6.03 12.93
CA VAL A 22 4.58 6.39 11.86
C VAL A 22 5.96 5.87 12.24
N LEU A 23 6.49 4.97 11.41
CA LEU A 23 7.85 4.47 11.55
C LEU A 23 8.75 5.16 10.53
N GLU A 24 9.98 5.45 10.94
CA GLU A 24 11.03 6.02 10.12
C GLU A 24 12.23 5.07 10.19
N ASP A 25 12.89 4.86 9.05
CA ASP A 25 14.14 4.12 8.97
C ASP A 25 15.30 4.87 9.63
N GLU A 26 16.42 4.19 9.85
CA GLU A 26 17.59 4.79 10.50
C GLU A 26 18.23 5.93 9.67
N HIS A 27 18.01 5.95 8.35
CA HIS A 27 18.53 6.97 7.47
C HIS A 27 17.58 8.17 7.29
N GLY A 28 16.36 8.11 7.83
CA GLY A 28 15.36 9.17 7.67
C GLY A 28 14.91 9.36 6.22
N THR A 29 14.94 8.31 5.39
CA THR A 29 14.55 8.35 3.98
C THR A 29 13.22 7.65 3.72
N SER A 30 12.88 6.66 4.54
CA SER A 30 11.72 5.79 4.32
C SER A 30 10.81 5.83 5.54
N LEU A 31 9.53 6.01 5.29
CA LEU A 31 8.49 6.02 6.31
C LEU A 31 7.47 4.93 6.03
N MET A 32 7.05 4.24 7.10
CA MET A 32 5.90 3.35 7.06
C MET A 32 4.76 3.97 7.85
N ILE A 33 3.64 4.18 7.15
CA ILE A 33 2.39 4.69 7.72
C ILE A 33 1.55 3.47 8.07
N VAL A 34 1.49 3.19 9.37
CA VAL A 34 1.01 1.92 9.90
C VAL A 34 -0.37 2.11 10.53
N GLU A 35 -1.31 1.29 10.08
CA GLU A 35 -2.60 1.08 10.75
C GLU A 35 -2.61 -0.30 11.41
N CYS A 36 -3.02 -0.38 12.68
CA CYS A 36 -3.17 -1.60 13.42
C CYS A 36 -4.62 -2.12 13.37
N LYS A 37 -4.81 -3.41 13.09
CA LYS A 37 -6.12 -4.06 13.13
C LYS A 37 -6.08 -5.33 13.98
N ARG A 38 -6.80 -5.28 15.10
CA ARG A 38 -7.09 -6.47 15.90
C ARG A 38 -8.27 -7.20 15.29
N VAL A 39 -8.06 -8.48 15.01
CA VAL A 39 -9.07 -9.38 14.46
C VAL A 39 -9.21 -10.58 15.38
N LEU A 40 -10.45 -10.89 15.79
CA LEU A 40 -10.75 -12.06 16.62
C LEU A 40 -10.93 -13.28 15.70
N GLU A 41 -10.09 -14.29 15.90
CA GLU A 41 -10.18 -15.65 15.34
C GLU A 41 -10.71 -15.76 13.91
N SER A 42 -10.18 -14.96 12.98
CA SER A 42 -10.52 -15.10 11.56
C SER A 42 -9.30 -14.93 10.66
N SER A 43 -9.35 -15.61 9.51
CA SER A 43 -8.37 -15.49 8.46
C SER A 43 -8.80 -14.42 7.45
N TRP A 44 -7.83 -13.69 6.92
CA TRP A 44 -8.01 -12.85 5.74
C TRP A 44 -7.52 -13.61 4.53
N ILE A 45 -8.42 -13.87 3.59
CA ILE A 45 -8.15 -14.72 2.42
C ILE A 45 -7.94 -13.82 1.20
N PHE A 46 -6.71 -13.75 0.72
CA PHE A 46 -6.31 -13.05 -0.48
C PHE A 46 -6.47 -13.97 -1.69
N LEU A 47 -7.25 -13.52 -2.67
CA LEU A 47 -7.54 -14.32 -3.87
C LEU A 47 -6.51 -14.04 -4.96
N ASN A 48 -6.03 -15.09 -5.62
CA ASN A 48 -5.17 -14.99 -6.78
C ASN A 48 -5.66 -15.91 -7.90
N ALA A 49 -5.96 -15.30 -9.04
CA ALA A 49 -6.51 -15.92 -10.24
C ALA A 49 -5.45 -16.62 -11.12
N ASP A 50 -4.39 -17.12 -10.49
CA ASP A 50 -3.28 -17.83 -11.14
C ASP A 50 -2.87 -18.99 -10.23
N ILE A 51 -2.70 -20.17 -10.82
CA ILE A 51 -2.25 -21.38 -10.13
C ILE A 51 -0.78 -21.21 -9.66
N SER A 52 -0.01 -20.35 -10.34
CA SER A 52 1.39 -20.07 -10.03
C SER A 52 1.58 -18.65 -9.49
N VAL A 53 1.55 -18.48 -8.16
CA VAL A 53 1.80 -17.16 -7.57
C VAL A 53 3.28 -16.81 -7.66
N LYS A 54 3.59 -15.78 -8.43
CA LYS A 54 4.91 -15.16 -8.43
C LYS A 54 4.95 -14.04 -7.39
N ASN A 55 5.97 -14.06 -6.56
CA ASN A 55 6.25 -12.93 -5.68
C ASN A 55 6.54 -11.68 -6.51
N ARG A 56 5.99 -10.55 -6.07
CA ARG A 56 6.22 -9.23 -6.66
C ARG A 56 7.17 -8.45 -5.78
N ARG A 57 8.00 -7.64 -6.43
CA ARG A 57 8.92 -6.68 -5.79
C ARG A 57 8.45 -5.24 -5.94
N HIS A 58 7.45 -4.97 -6.78
CA HIS A 58 7.00 -3.62 -7.03
C HIS A 58 5.90 -3.23 -6.05
N ALA A 59 5.99 -2.03 -5.50
CA ALA A 59 4.93 -1.43 -4.70
C ALA A 59 4.85 0.07 -5.02
N LYS A 60 3.64 0.61 -4.98
CA LYS A 60 3.43 2.05 -5.15
C LYS A 60 3.64 2.74 -3.80
N ALA A 61 4.45 3.79 -3.82
CA ALA A 61 4.78 4.61 -2.67
C ALA A 61 4.66 6.09 -3.03
N TRP A 62 4.43 6.93 -2.03
CA TRP A 62 4.57 8.38 -2.21
C TRP A 62 6.03 8.74 -2.10
N VAL A 63 6.52 9.62 -2.97
CA VAL A 63 7.90 10.10 -2.93
C VAL A 63 7.88 11.62 -2.95
N THR A 64 8.61 12.18 -1.99
CA THR A 64 8.97 13.60 -1.92
C THR A 64 10.47 13.70 -2.11
N CYS A 65 10.93 14.39 -3.15
CA CYS A 65 12.33 14.56 -3.47
C CYS A 65 12.63 16.04 -3.75
N TYR A 66 13.64 16.56 -3.07
CA TYR A 66 14.20 17.89 -3.27
C TYR A 66 15.62 17.77 -3.77
N ILE A 67 15.91 18.54 -4.82
CA ILE A 67 17.23 18.65 -5.42
C ILE A 67 17.56 20.13 -5.53
N SER A 68 18.66 20.55 -4.90
CA SER A 68 19.13 21.94 -4.89
C SER A 68 18.06 22.95 -4.44
N GLY A 69 17.25 22.58 -3.44
CA GLY A 69 16.19 23.41 -2.87
C GLY A 69 14.92 23.54 -3.73
N ASN A 70 14.83 22.86 -4.88
CA ASN A 70 13.62 22.76 -5.68
C ASN A 70 12.97 21.38 -5.51
N THR A 71 11.64 21.32 -5.58
CA THR A 71 10.92 20.05 -5.61
C THR A 71 11.21 19.33 -6.94
N GLY A 72 12.03 18.29 -6.89
CA GLY A 72 12.32 17.43 -8.05
C GLY A 72 11.16 16.48 -8.33
N TYR A 73 10.58 15.88 -7.27
CA TYR A 73 9.43 14.98 -7.40
C TYR A 73 8.54 15.02 -6.17
N PHE A 74 7.22 15.06 -6.38
CA PHE A 74 6.22 15.03 -5.32
C PHE A 74 4.98 14.27 -5.80
N GLY A 75 4.89 12.99 -5.43
CA GLY A 75 3.76 12.17 -5.86
C GLY A 75 3.97 10.67 -5.77
N TRP A 76 2.98 9.93 -6.27
CA TRP A 76 3.00 8.47 -6.25
C TRP A 76 3.83 7.85 -7.38
N THR A 77 4.67 6.87 -7.05
CA THR A 77 5.47 6.12 -8.03
C THR A 77 5.63 4.65 -7.66
N ASP A 78 5.82 3.78 -8.65
CA ASP A 78 6.13 2.36 -8.46
C ASP A 78 7.63 2.16 -8.22
N LEU A 79 7.97 1.54 -7.10
CA LEU A 79 9.32 1.27 -6.64
C LEU A 79 9.55 -0.25 -6.53
N ALA A 80 10.75 -0.70 -6.90
CA ALA A 80 11.18 -2.08 -6.64
C ALA A 80 11.80 -2.16 -5.25
N LEU A 81 11.38 -3.13 -4.44
CA LEU A 81 11.79 -3.30 -3.06
C LEU A 81 11.66 -4.75 -2.57
N GLU A 82 12.35 -5.06 -1.48
CA GLU A 82 12.21 -6.26 -0.66
C GLU A 82 11.35 -5.99 0.59
N PRO A 83 10.74 -7.02 1.19
CA PRO A 83 10.76 -8.41 0.74
C PRO A 83 9.82 -8.66 -0.45
N SER A 84 10.22 -9.51 -1.39
CA SER A 84 9.32 -10.00 -2.44
C SER A 84 8.20 -10.84 -1.81
N CYS A 85 6.95 -10.58 -2.18
CA CYS A 85 5.81 -11.31 -1.61
C CYS A 85 4.63 -11.41 -2.59
N PRO A 86 3.64 -12.28 -2.31
CA PRO A 86 2.43 -12.35 -3.09
C PRO A 86 1.73 -11.00 -3.22
N GLU A 87 1.21 -10.71 -4.41
CA GLU A 87 0.33 -9.58 -4.66
C GLU A 87 -1.08 -10.08 -4.91
N SER A 88 -2.08 -9.39 -4.35
CA SER A 88 -3.49 -9.69 -4.59
C SER A 88 -4.31 -8.40 -4.62
N GLN A 89 -5.38 -8.41 -5.42
CA GLN A 89 -6.32 -7.30 -5.55
C GLN A 89 -7.62 -7.52 -4.76
N TYR A 90 -7.81 -8.71 -4.19
CA TYR A 90 -9.06 -9.11 -3.56
C TYR A 90 -8.77 -9.80 -2.24
N CYS A 91 -9.44 -9.33 -1.19
CA CYS A 91 -9.40 -9.95 0.12
C CYS A 91 -10.82 -10.28 0.54
N VAL A 92 -11.03 -11.50 1.01
CA VAL A 92 -12.28 -11.97 1.59
C VAL A 92 -12.08 -12.12 3.09
N THR A 93 -12.98 -11.51 3.86
CA THR A 93 -13.02 -11.63 5.31
C THR A 93 -14.41 -12.10 5.72
N PHE A 94 -14.50 -13.12 6.57
CA PHE A 94 -15.78 -13.63 7.04
C PHE A 94 -16.53 -12.59 7.89
N GLY A 95 -17.86 -12.55 7.77
CA GLY A 95 -18.72 -11.74 8.63
C GLY A 95 -18.86 -10.25 8.26
N GLN A 96 -18.44 -9.83 7.06
CA GLN A 96 -18.76 -8.48 6.58
C GLN A 96 -20.20 -8.38 6.07
N ASP A 97 -20.89 -7.31 6.46
CA ASP A 97 -22.21 -6.97 5.92
C ASP A 97 -22.07 -6.62 4.44
N ALA A 98 -22.88 -7.28 3.58
CA ALA A 98 -22.92 -7.09 2.14
C ALA A 98 -23.22 -5.63 1.71
N LYS A 99 -23.80 -4.82 2.61
CA LYS A 99 -24.09 -3.40 2.34
C LYS A 99 -22.93 -2.45 2.65
N SER A 100 -21.89 -2.93 3.33
CA SER A 100 -20.75 -2.10 3.74
C SER A 100 -19.60 -2.18 2.75
N LYS A 101 -18.86 -1.08 2.57
CA LYS A 101 -17.58 -1.11 1.84
C LYS A 101 -16.65 -2.09 2.57
N PRO A 102 -16.02 -3.05 1.88
CA PRO A 102 -15.12 -3.99 2.52
C PRO A 102 -14.04 -3.28 3.34
N MET A 103 -13.76 -3.81 4.54
CA MET A 103 -12.92 -3.13 5.54
C MET A 103 -11.52 -2.81 5.02
N LEU A 104 -10.89 -3.71 4.28
CA LEU A 104 -9.52 -3.52 3.80
C LEU A 104 -9.42 -2.39 2.77
N GLU A 105 -10.39 -2.27 1.86
CA GLU A 105 -10.49 -1.18 0.90
C GLU A 105 -10.83 0.16 1.55
N ARG A 106 -11.55 0.15 2.67
CA ARG A 106 -11.81 1.36 3.45
C ARG A 106 -10.53 1.82 4.13
N VAL A 107 -9.89 0.95 4.90
CA VAL A 107 -8.65 1.25 5.64
C VAL A 107 -7.50 1.59 4.69
N GLY A 108 -7.35 0.85 3.59
CA GLY A 108 -6.32 1.11 2.59
C GLY A 108 -6.50 2.46 1.89
N ALA A 109 -7.73 2.87 1.60
CA ALA A 109 -8.00 4.20 1.04
C ALA A 109 -7.69 5.31 2.04
N GLU A 110 -8.04 5.10 3.32
CA GLU A 110 -7.73 6.04 4.41
C GLU A 110 -6.21 6.21 4.58
N LEU A 111 -5.43 5.12 4.56
CA LEU A 111 -3.97 5.17 4.58
C LEU A 111 -3.36 5.91 3.39
N VAL A 112 -3.92 5.76 2.19
CA VAL A 112 -3.50 6.51 1.00
C VAL A 112 -3.71 8.02 1.22
N PHE A 113 -4.86 8.41 1.74
CA PHE A 113 -5.14 9.83 2.04
C PHE A 113 -4.30 10.37 3.19
N ALA A 114 -4.01 9.53 4.19
CA ALA A 114 -3.15 9.86 5.31
C ALA A 114 -1.71 10.13 4.87
N ILE A 115 -1.18 9.31 3.96
CA ILE A 115 0.15 9.53 3.35
C ILE A 115 0.19 10.87 2.62
N GLU A 116 -0.81 11.15 1.78
CA GLU A 116 -0.86 12.41 1.05
C GLU A 116 -0.91 13.62 2.00
N GLY A 117 -1.78 13.56 3.02
CA GLY A 117 -1.90 14.62 4.02
C GLY A 117 -0.62 14.83 4.84
N LEU A 118 0.02 13.74 5.29
CA LEU A 118 1.28 13.81 6.02
C LEU A 118 2.41 14.33 5.12
N ALA A 119 2.50 13.88 3.88
CA ALA A 119 3.51 14.35 2.95
C ALA A 119 3.36 15.85 2.65
N ASP A 120 2.11 16.35 2.49
CA ASP A 120 1.81 17.78 2.37
C ASP A 120 2.20 18.58 3.63
N GLU A 121 1.94 18.02 4.82
CA GLU A 121 2.30 18.64 6.10
C GLU A 121 3.82 18.76 6.28
N GLU A 122 4.58 17.73 5.90
CA GLU A 122 6.04 17.70 6.02
C GLU A 122 6.77 18.48 4.91
N ASN A 123 6.11 18.69 3.77
CA ASN A 123 6.67 19.36 2.57
C ASN A 123 7.40 20.70 2.89
N PRO A 124 6.82 21.64 3.67
CA PRO A 124 7.50 22.92 3.97
C PRO A 124 8.78 22.78 4.80
N PHE A 125 8.92 21.70 5.57
CA PHE A 125 10.11 21.46 6.39
C PHE A 125 11.24 20.87 5.54
N HIS A 126 10.90 19.99 4.59
CA HIS A 126 11.86 19.38 3.69
C HIS A 126 12.37 20.34 2.61
N ALA A 127 11.52 21.25 2.13
CA ALA A 127 11.93 22.29 1.18
C ALA A 127 13.07 23.20 1.70
N ARG A 128 13.27 23.26 3.02
CA ARG A 128 14.37 24.04 3.64
C ARG A 128 15.71 23.29 3.66
N ARG A 129 15.71 21.98 3.39
CA ARG A 129 16.93 21.17 3.26
C ARG A 129 17.36 21.17 1.78
N GLN A 130 18.65 21.31 1.51
CA GLN A 130 19.16 21.43 0.13
C GLN A 130 18.80 20.22 -0.73
N ASP A 131 19.15 19.02 -0.27
CA ASP A 131 18.82 17.76 -0.93
C ASP A 131 18.16 16.83 0.11
N SER A 132 16.96 16.34 -0.19
CA SER A 132 16.29 15.37 0.68
C SER A 132 15.34 14.48 -0.09
N ILE A 133 15.18 13.25 0.39
CA ILE A 133 14.23 12.28 -0.14
C ILE A 133 13.44 11.66 1.01
N ARG A 134 12.13 11.56 0.83
CA ARG A 134 11.20 10.85 1.71
C ARG A 134 10.34 9.93 0.87
N ILE A 135 10.18 8.69 1.33
CA ILE A 135 9.40 7.65 0.64
C ILE A 135 8.42 7.06 1.64
N TYR A 136 7.13 7.12 1.36
CA TYR A 136 6.06 6.73 2.28
C TYR A 136 5.35 5.48 1.78
N PHE A 137 5.23 4.48 2.65
CA PHE A 137 4.57 3.20 2.37
C PHE A 137 3.36 2.99 3.28
N SER A 138 2.26 2.51 2.71
CA SER A 138 1.07 2.12 3.48
C SER A 138 1.23 0.71 4.03
N VAL A 139 1.03 0.54 5.33
CA VAL A 139 1.14 -0.77 6.00
C VAL A 139 -0.07 -0.98 6.92
N ILE A 140 -0.71 -2.13 6.82
CA ILE A 140 -1.70 -2.62 7.77
C ILE A 140 -1.07 -3.77 8.52
N VAL A 141 -0.94 -3.63 9.84
CA VAL A 141 -0.50 -4.71 10.73
C VAL A 141 -1.73 -5.34 11.38
N THR A 142 -1.87 -6.65 11.26
CA THR A 142 -3.08 -7.35 11.71
C THR A 142 -2.77 -8.62 12.49
N THR A 143 -3.62 -8.96 13.45
CA THR A 143 -3.54 -10.25 14.16
C THR A 143 -4.21 -11.39 13.39
N ALA A 144 -4.82 -11.12 12.23
CA ALA A 144 -5.45 -12.14 11.40
C ALA A 144 -4.40 -13.07 10.75
N HIS A 145 -4.73 -14.36 10.62
CA HIS A 145 -3.98 -15.25 9.74
C HIS A 145 -4.18 -14.82 8.29
N LEU A 146 -3.11 -14.60 7.55
CA LEU A 146 -3.20 -14.23 6.14
C LEU A 146 -3.06 -15.50 5.29
N LYS A 147 -4.06 -15.74 4.45
CA LYS A 147 -4.10 -16.88 3.54
C LYS A 147 -4.11 -16.41 2.11
N LEU A 148 -3.32 -17.04 1.27
CA LEU A 148 -3.37 -16.88 -0.16
C LEU A 148 -4.16 -18.05 -0.76
N CYS A 149 -5.24 -17.74 -1.46
CA CYS A 149 -6.07 -18.69 -2.18
C CYS A 149 -5.77 -18.59 -3.68
N THR A 150 -5.27 -19.67 -4.27
CA THR A 150 -5.09 -19.78 -5.72
C THR A 150 -6.15 -20.65 -6.35
N PHE A 151 -6.59 -20.27 -7.54
CA PHE A 151 -7.55 -21.03 -8.33
C PHE A 151 -7.42 -20.70 -9.81
N ASP A 152 -7.91 -21.60 -10.67
CA ASP A 152 -8.15 -21.29 -12.09
C ASP A 152 -9.50 -20.56 -12.21
N PRO A 153 -9.53 -19.32 -12.75
CA PRO A 153 -10.78 -18.60 -12.97
C PRO A 153 -11.81 -19.35 -13.83
N LYS A 154 -11.36 -20.27 -14.69
CA LYS A 154 -12.26 -21.09 -15.52
C LYS A 154 -13.05 -22.12 -14.72
N GLU A 155 -12.60 -22.42 -13.51
CA GLU A 155 -13.26 -23.35 -12.58
C GLU A 155 -14.27 -22.63 -11.67
N ILE A 156 -14.49 -21.32 -11.85
CA ILE A 156 -15.58 -20.61 -11.19
C ILE A 156 -16.90 -21.02 -11.85
N SER A 157 -17.75 -21.69 -11.07
CA SER A 157 -19.13 -21.97 -11.45
C SER A 157 -19.90 -20.67 -11.62
N LEU A 158 -20.54 -20.49 -12.78
CA LEU A 158 -21.40 -19.32 -13.05
C LEU A 158 -22.77 -19.43 -12.35
N ASP A 159 -23.15 -20.62 -11.88
CA ASP A 159 -24.44 -20.86 -11.22
C ASP A 159 -24.43 -20.38 -9.76
N ASP A 160 -23.35 -20.70 -9.03
CA ASP A 160 -23.24 -20.44 -7.59
C ASP A 160 -21.99 -19.67 -7.18
N GLY A 161 -21.11 -19.31 -8.12
CA GLY A 161 -19.89 -18.54 -7.88
C GLY A 161 -18.80 -19.32 -7.13
N LYS A 162 -18.95 -20.63 -6.93
CA LYS A 162 -17.97 -21.46 -6.22
C LYS A 162 -16.85 -21.93 -7.12
N VAL A 163 -15.69 -22.19 -6.52
CA VAL A 163 -14.53 -22.78 -7.19
C VAL A 163 -14.41 -24.24 -6.76
N SER A 164 -14.37 -25.14 -7.74
CA SER A 164 -14.26 -26.60 -7.52
C SER A 164 -12.89 -27.01 -6.94
N ALA A 165 -11.82 -26.37 -7.39
CA ALA A 165 -10.44 -26.62 -6.99
C ALA A 165 -9.72 -25.32 -6.62
N SER A 166 -9.38 -25.17 -5.35
CA SER A 166 -8.56 -24.06 -4.84
C SER A 166 -7.51 -24.58 -3.87
N SER A 167 -6.38 -23.88 -3.79
CA SER A 167 -5.34 -24.18 -2.79
C SER A 167 -5.12 -22.98 -1.88
N PHE A 168 -4.94 -23.25 -0.60
CA PHE A 168 -4.74 -22.24 0.43
C PHE A 168 -3.34 -22.38 1.03
N GLN A 169 -2.64 -21.27 1.18
CA GLN A 169 -1.33 -21.20 1.79
C GLN A 169 -1.28 -20.05 2.79
N ASP A 170 -0.76 -20.29 4.00
CA ASP A 170 -0.48 -19.21 4.95
C ASP A 170 0.73 -18.38 4.48
N VAL A 171 0.64 -17.07 4.59
CA VAL A 171 1.68 -16.13 4.17
C VAL A 171 1.91 -15.06 5.25
N PRO A 172 3.16 -14.60 5.46
CA PRO A 172 3.46 -13.64 6.52
C PRO A 172 2.99 -12.22 6.19
N TYR A 173 2.99 -11.87 4.89
CA TYR A 173 2.57 -10.57 4.38
C TYR A 173 2.20 -10.64 2.90
N VAL A 174 1.31 -9.73 2.48
CA VAL A 174 0.78 -9.61 1.11
C VAL A 174 0.84 -8.15 0.66
N ARG A 175 1.16 -7.93 -0.62
CA ARG A 175 0.93 -6.64 -1.30
C ARG A 175 -0.53 -6.59 -1.75
N PHE A 176 -1.36 -5.86 -1.02
CA PHE A 176 -2.72 -5.58 -1.45
C PHE A 176 -2.70 -4.41 -2.43
N ARG A 177 -2.87 -4.69 -3.74
CA ARG A 177 -2.84 -3.66 -4.79
C ARG A 177 -4.22 -3.49 -5.41
N LYS A 178 -4.84 -2.33 -5.22
CA LYS A 178 -6.20 -2.05 -5.72
C LYS A 178 -6.40 -0.57 -5.99
N GLN A 179 -7.47 -0.23 -6.70
CA GLN A 179 -7.92 1.15 -6.82
C GLN A 179 -8.43 1.67 -5.47
N LEU A 180 -7.56 2.37 -4.74
CA LEU A 180 -7.83 2.88 -3.39
C LEU A 180 -8.03 4.39 -3.36
N SER A 181 -7.68 5.10 -4.45
CA SER A 181 -7.98 6.52 -4.59
C SER A 181 -9.24 6.75 -5.43
N THR A 182 -10.15 7.56 -4.89
CA THR A 182 -11.35 8.04 -5.59
C THR A 182 -11.12 9.38 -6.27
N GLN A 183 -9.94 9.99 -6.13
CA GLN A 183 -9.67 11.32 -6.69
C GLN A 183 -9.87 11.32 -8.21
N SER A 184 -10.63 12.32 -8.68
CA SER A 184 -10.83 12.57 -10.10
C SER A 184 -9.55 13.16 -10.68
N LEU A 185 -8.83 12.35 -11.44
CA LEU A 185 -7.70 12.82 -12.21
C LEU A 185 -8.21 13.75 -13.30
N LYS A 186 -7.61 14.94 -13.43
CA LYS A 186 -7.80 15.74 -14.63
C LYS A 186 -7.22 14.92 -15.79
N PRO A 187 -8.02 14.55 -16.80
CA PRO A 187 -7.52 13.73 -17.89
C PRO A 187 -6.46 14.52 -18.65
N ASN A 188 -5.19 14.10 -18.54
CA ASN A 188 -4.20 14.44 -19.54
C ASN A 188 -4.51 13.58 -20.77
N PHE A 189 -5.19 14.17 -21.75
CA PHE A 189 -5.63 13.49 -22.99
C PHE A 189 -4.50 12.85 -23.79
N THR A 190 -3.24 13.16 -23.47
CA THR A 190 -2.03 12.58 -24.06
C THR A 190 -1.70 11.19 -23.53
N GLU A 191 -2.25 10.78 -22.39
CA GLU A 191 -1.95 9.51 -21.74
C GLU A 191 -3.19 8.61 -21.77
N GLY A 192 -3.11 7.46 -22.46
CA GLY A 192 -4.25 6.58 -22.67
C GLY A 192 -4.91 6.04 -21.39
N LEU A 193 -6.08 5.40 -21.53
CA LEU A 193 -6.92 4.94 -20.40
C LEU A 193 -6.18 4.05 -19.39
N GLY A 194 -5.16 3.30 -19.82
CA GLY A 194 -4.32 2.49 -18.92
C GLY A 194 -3.53 3.31 -17.90
N HIS A 195 -3.20 4.57 -18.19
CA HIS A 195 -2.57 5.48 -17.24
C HIS A 195 -3.54 5.84 -16.11
N LEU A 196 -4.81 6.13 -16.44
CA LEU A 196 -5.85 6.44 -15.46
C LEU A 196 -6.02 5.34 -14.41
N VAL A 197 -6.04 4.08 -14.85
CA VAL A 197 -6.16 2.90 -13.98
C VAL A 197 -4.97 2.82 -13.02
N ARG A 198 -3.75 2.87 -13.56
CA ARG A 198 -2.51 2.77 -12.75
C ARG A 198 -2.38 3.90 -11.74
N THR A 199 -2.85 5.10 -12.08
CA THR A 199 -2.76 6.25 -11.18
C THR A 199 -3.68 6.09 -9.98
N LYS A 200 -4.85 5.44 -10.12
CA LYS A 200 -5.77 5.16 -9.00
C LYS A 200 -5.42 3.92 -8.19
N GLU A 201 -4.62 3.01 -8.75
CA GLU A 201 -4.13 1.85 -8.03
C GLU A 201 -3.07 2.24 -7.01
N HIS A 202 -3.16 1.73 -5.78
CA HIS A 202 -2.14 1.88 -4.75
C HIS A 202 -1.83 0.52 -4.13
N THR A 203 -0.65 0.42 -3.51
CA THR A 203 -0.23 -0.77 -2.78
C THR A 203 -0.30 -0.50 -1.29
N VAL A 204 -0.91 -1.42 -0.55
CA VAL A 204 -0.88 -1.47 0.90
C VAL A 204 -0.28 -2.81 1.30
N PHE A 205 0.76 -2.80 2.12
CA PHE A 205 1.28 -4.03 2.70
C PHE A 205 0.34 -4.48 3.81
N VAL A 206 -0.14 -5.72 3.75
CA VAL A 206 -0.87 -6.33 4.86
C VAL A 206 0.05 -7.33 5.50
N VAL A 207 0.40 -7.12 6.76
CA VAL A 207 1.43 -7.86 7.49
C VAL A 207 0.80 -8.48 8.72
N ASN A 208 1.00 -9.78 8.90
CA ASN A 208 0.63 -10.43 10.15
C ASN A 208 1.56 -9.93 11.26
N ALA A 209 0.98 -9.55 12.40
CA ALA A 209 1.69 -8.93 13.51
C ALA A 209 2.86 -9.76 14.05
N GLU A 210 2.76 -11.10 14.02
CA GLU A 210 3.84 -12.00 14.44
C GLU A 210 5.09 -11.87 13.55
N TYR A 211 4.91 -11.50 12.28
CA TYR A 211 5.98 -11.36 11.29
C TYR A 211 6.39 -9.91 11.07
N PHE A 212 5.79 -8.95 11.77
CA PHE A 212 6.03 -7.53 11.50
C PHE A 212 7.48 -7.13 11.74
N SER A 213 8.14 -7.64 12.79
CA SER A 213 9.55 -7.36 13.03
C SER A 213 10.45 -7.85 11.89
N ASP A 214 10.17 -9.03 11.33
CA ASP A 214 10.96 -9.60 10.25
C ASP A 214 10.67 -8.92 8.91
N PHE A 215 9.42 -8.49 8.70
CA PHE A 215 9.07 -7.62 7.58
C PHE A 215 9.89 -6.32 7.62
N LEU A 216 9.96 -5.65 8.77
CA LEU A 216 10.75 -4.41 8.91
C LEU A 216 12.25 -4.64 8.64
N LYS A 217 12.83 -5.72 9.16
CA LYS A 217 14.26 -6.03 8.96
C LYS A 217 14.61 -6.38 7.51
N SER A 218 13.65 -6.91 6.75
CA SER A 218 13.84 -7.30 5.35
C SER A 218 13.41 -6.22 4.37
N PHE A 219 12.91 -5.08 4.86
CA PHE A 219 12.40 -4.01 4.02
C PHE A 219 13.54 -3.17 3.45
N GLU A 220 13.80 -3.32 2.16
CA GLU A 220 14.88 -2.64 1.47
C GLU A 220 14.43 -2.11 0.12
N ILE A 221 14.74 -0.85 -0.19
CA ILE A 221 14.43 -0.23 -1.48
C ILE A 221 15.61 -0.47 -2.42
N ASP A 222 15.36 -0.92 -3.65
CA ASP A 222 16.43 -1.15 -4.64
C ASP A 222 17.21 0.14 -4.94
N ASP A 223 18.54 0.12 -4.80
CA ASP A 223 19.44 1.27 -5.06
C ASP A 223 19.21 1.98 -6.40
N ARG A 224 18.71 1.25 -7.40
CA ARG A 224 18.40 1.82 -8.71
C ARG A 224 17.25 2.82 -8.65
N VAL A 225 16.37 2.72 -7.65
CA VAL A 225 15.30 3.68 -7.38
C VAL A 225 15.89 5.05 -7.06
N PHE A 226 16.85 5.13 -6.15
CA PHE A 226 17.47 6.40 -5.76
C PHE A 226 18.17 7.07 -6.94
N ARG A 227 18.91 6.31 -7.74
CA ARG A 227 19.55 6.82 -8.97
C ARG A 227 18.53 7.39 -9.96
N ARG A 228 17.40 6.71 -10.13
CA ARG A 228 16.31 7.14 -11.03
C ARG A 228 15.60 8.40 -10.52
N LEU A 229 15.46 8.55 -9.21
CA LEU A 229 14.83 9.73 -8.60
C LEU A 229 15.77 10.94 -8.65
N ALA A 230 17.07 10.76 -8.45
CA ALA A 230 18.06 11.82 -8.59
C ALA A 230 18.27 12.30 -10.04
N SER A 231 17.88 11.52 -11.04
CA SER A 231 17.99 11.88 -12.46
C SER A 231 16.74 12.58 -13.04
N ARG A 232 15.69 12.79 -12.25
CA ARG A 232 14.45 13.47 -12.66
C ARG A 232 14.52 14.94 -12.34
#